data_AF-A0A1G9L0D4-F1
#
_entry.id   AF-A0A1G9L0D4-F1
#
_cell.length_a   1.000
_cell.length_b   1.000
_cell.length_c   1.000
_cell.angle_alpha   90.00
_cell.angle_beta   90.00
_cell.angle_gamma   90.00
#
_symmetry.space_group_name_H-M   'P 1'
#
loop_
_entity.id
_entity.type
_entity.pdbx_description
1 polymer ?
#
loop_
_entity_poly.entity_id
_entity_poly.type
_entity_poly.pdbx_seq_one_letter_code
_entity_poly.pdbx_strand_id
1 'polypeptide(L)'
;MNVWTRRAVAISLLSLSIFPCIGQAHYKVYYDKYPQVKKPLGKSYLGHATFYGKKYFGKITASGERLKNGTCAHKTLPFGSMLEVTNLKNGRKTIVRVIDRGPFGKNRDVDLSFDAAKKLGMTLAGVAKVQIRVIGLNGIVLVRPDEYLLEEASTITARADMAAQRVD
;
A
#
# COMPACT_ATOMS: atom_id res chain seq x y z
N MET A 1 -25.90 -32.90 63.84
CA MET A 1 -25.28 -33.69 62.76
C MET A 1 -25.45 -32.95 61.43
N ASN A 2 -24.32 -32.54 60.86
CA ASN A 2 -24.00 -32.47 59.43
C ASN A 2 -24.62 -31.35 58.57
N VAL A 3 -23.96 -30.20 58.61
CA VAL A 3 -23.31 -29.46 57.50
C VAL A 3 -23.77 -29.83 56.07
N TRP A 4 -24.13 -28.84 55.24
CA TRP A 4 -23.48 -28.53 53.95
C TRP A 4 -24.18 -27.38 53.19
N THR A 5 -23.60 -26.19 53.30
CA THR A 5 -23.69 -25.10 52.32
C THR A 5 -23.02 -25.50 51.01
N ARG A 6 -23.64 -25.28 49.84
CA ARG A 6 -22.93 -24.89 48.61
C ARG A 6 -23.77 -23.98 47.71
N ARG A 7 -23.25 -22.77 47.53
CA ARG A 7 -23.65 -21.78 46.53
C ARG A 7 -23.42 -22.35 45.12
N ALA A 8 -24.41 -22.26 44.25
CA ALA A 8 -24.21 -22.46 42.82
C ALA A 8 -23.93 -21.11 42.16
N VAL A 9 -22.65 -20.87 41.83
CA VAL A 9 -22.21 -19.81 40.93
C VAL A 9 -22.41 -20.35 39.51
N ALA A 10 -23.44 -19.87 38.82
CA ALA A 10 -23.59 -20.15 37.39
C ALA A 10 -22.74 -19.15 36.61
N ILE A 11 -21.67 -19.68 36.03
CA ILE A 11 -20.65 -18.97 35.25
C ILE A 11 -21.29 -18.40 33.99
N SER A 12 -21.24 -17.07 33.85
CA SER A 12 -21.53 -16.37 32.62
C SER A 12 -20.60 -16.87 31.51
N LEU A 13 -21.14 -17.66 30.58
CA LEU A 13 -20.44 -18.02 29.34
C LEU A 13 -20.29 -16.75 28.50
N LEU A 14 -19.17 -16.05 28.69
CA LEU A 14 -18.63 -15.11 27.73
C LEU A 14 -18.55 -15.87 26.40
N SER A 15 -19.43 -15.55 25.46
CA SER A 15 -19.27 -15.97 24.08
C SER A 15 -17.99 -15.31 23.57
N LEU A 16 -16.87 -16.01 23.70
CA LEU A 16 -15.63 -15.66 23.01
C LEU A 16 -15.97 -15.65 21.54
N SER A 17 -16.12 -14.43 21.04
CA SER A 17 -16.27 -14.14 19.63
C SER A 17 -14.96 -14.53 18.96
N ILE A 18 -14.81 -15.81 18.61
CA ILE A 18 -13.79 -16.25 17.67
C ILE A 18 -14.28 -15.76 16.30
N PHE A 19 -14.21 -14.44 16.08
CA PHE A 19 -14.23 -13.89 14.73
C PHE A 19 -12.95 -14.39 14.09
N PRO A 20 -13.05 -15.31 13.13
CA PRO A 20 -11.89 -16.05 12.70
C PRO A 20 -10.92 -15.08 12.05
N CYS A 21 -9.70 -15.22 12.52
CA CYS A 21 -8.43 -14.67 12.07
C CYS A 21 -8.11 -15.07 10.61
N ILE A 22 -9.06 -14.90 9.69
CA ILE A 22 -8.91 -15.30 8.28
C ILE A 22 -7.96 -14.32 7.57
N GLY A 23 -8.00 -13.03 7.93
CA GLY A 23 -7.11 -12.02 7.35
C GLY A 23 -5.64 -12.27 7.65
N GLN A 24 -5.30 -12.73 8.85
CA GLN A 24 -3.91 -12.85 9.31
C GLN A 24 -3.20 -14.07 8.69
N ALA A 25 -3.89 -15.19 8.54
CA ALA A 25 -3.36 -16.36 7.86
C ALA A 25 -3.11 -16.08 6.37
N HIS A 26 -4.04 -15.38 5.70
CA HIS A 26 -3.91 -15.04 4.29
C HIS A 26 -2.78 -14.03 4.03
N TYR A 27 -2.63 -13.04 4.91
CA TYR A 27 -1.52 -12.08 4.90
C TYR A 27 -0.15 -12.79 4.96
N LYS A 28 0.02 -13.76 5.86
CA LYS A 28 1.29 -14.48 6.05
C LYS A 28 1.73 -15.21 4.78
N VAL A 29 0.82 -15.92 4.11
CA VAL A 29 1.10 -16.66 2.86
C VAL A 29 1.64 -15.73 1.76
N TYR A 30 1.06 -14.54 1.61
CA TYR A 30 1.54 -13.57 0.61
C TYR A 30 2.83 -12.88 1.02
N TYR A 31 3.08 -12.69 2.32
CA TYR A 31 4.29 -12.06 2.82
C TYR A 31 5.53 -12.92 2.52
N ASP A 32 5.42 -14.24 2.71
CA ASP A 32 6.50 -15.19 2.44
C ASP A 32 6.78 -15.32 0.94
N LYS A 33 5.73 -15.26 0.11
CA LYS A 33 5.84 -15.40 -1.36
C LYS A 33 6.36 -14.14 -2.06
N TYR A 34 6.08 -12.94 -1.53
CA TYR A 34 6.46 -11.66 -2.13
C TYR A 34 7.14 -10.77 -1.09
N PRO A 35 8.46 -10.94 -0.85
CA PRO A 35 9.18 -10.15 0.13
C PRO A 35 9.09 -8.65 -0.21
N GLN A 36 8.87 -7.83 0.81
CA GLN A 36 8.66 -6.41 0.61
C GLN A 36 9.97 -5.72 0.23
N VAL A 37 10.01 -5.14 -0.96
CA VAL A 37 11.10 -4.24 -1.34
C VAL A 37 10.77 -2.87 -0.77
N LYS A 38 11.56 -2.43 0.22
CA LYS A 38 11.52 -1.06 0.70
C LYS A 38 12.08 -0.14 -0.39
N LYS A 39 11.24 0.31 -1.32
CA LYS A 39 11.63 1.42 -2.20
C LYS A 39 11.76 2.68 -1.35
N PRO A 40 12.85 3.46 -1.52
CA PRO A 40 13.03 4.69 -0.78
C PRO A 40 11.91 5.67 -1.09
N LEU A 41 11.46 6.34 -0.05
CA LEU A 41 10.44 7.37 -0.10
C LEU A 41 10.82 8.45 -1.13
N GLY A 42 9.83 8.94 -1.87
CA GLY A 42 9.98 10.01 -2.86
C GLY A 42 10.59 9.60 -4.19
N LYS A 43 11.21 8.42 -4.33
CA LYS A 43 11.66 7.93 -5.65
C LYS A 43 10.47 7.58 -6.54
N SER A 44 10.55 8.01 -7.79
CA SER A 44 9.58 7.70 -8.82
C SER A 44 10.15 6.75 -9.87
N TYR A 45 9.28 5.99 -10.52
CA TYR A 45 9.64 5.13 -11.65
C TYR A 45 8.48 5.04 -12.64
N LEU A 46 8.80 4.71 -13.88
CA LEU A 46 7.79 4.49 -14.91
C LEU A 46 7.28 3.05 -14.88
N GLY A 47 6.00 2.88 -15.18
CA GLY A 47 5.37 1.58 -15.24
C GLY A 47 4.04 1.62 -16.00
N HIS A 48 3.33 0.51 -15.96
CA HIS A 48 1.99 0.40 -16.53
C HIS A 48 0.96 0.13 -15.45
N ALA A 49 -0.09 0.94 -15.45
CA ALA A 49 -1.25 0.74 -14.61
C ALA A 49 -2.32 -0.04 -15.35
N THR A 50 -3.01 -0.91 -14.63
CA THR A 50 -4.32 -1.45 -14.99
C THR A 50 -5.33 -1.11 -13.90
N PHE A 51 -6.57 -1.59 -14.01
CA PHE A 51 -7.54 -1.48 -12.92
C PHE A 51 -8.44 -2.70 -12.78
N TYR A 52 -8.92 -2.92 -11.56
CA TYR A 52 -9.90 -3.96 -11.27
C TYR A 52 -11.26 -3.66 -11.92
N GLY A 53 -11.88 -4.69 -12.50
CA GLY A 53 -13.29 -4.62 -12.88
C GLY A 53 -14.21 -4.38 -11.67
N LYS A 54 -15.37 -3.74 -11.90
CA LYS A 54 -16.33 -3.39 -10.83
C LYS A 54 -16.72 -4.58 -9.92
N LYS A 55 -16.76 -5.80 -10.47
CA LYS A 55 -17.09 -7.04 -9.75
C LYS A 55 -16.13 -7.42 -8.61
N TYR A 56 -14.94 -6.82 -8.54
CA TYR A 56 -13.96 -7.08 -7.49
C TYR A 56 -14.14 -6.16 -6.28
N PHE A 57 -14.95 -5.10 -6.39
CA PHE A 57 -15.21 -4.19 -5.28
C PHE A 57 -15.78 -4.96 -4.07
N GLY A 58 -15.23 -4.71 -2.88
CA GLY A 58 -15.63 -5.39 -1.65
C GLY A 58 -15.06 -6.80 -1.43
N LYS A 59 -14.34 -7.39 -2.40
CA LYS A 59 -13.68 -8.70 -2.22
C LYS A 59 -12.47 -8.60 -1.29
N ILE A 60 -12.17 -9.68 -0.59
CA ILE A 60 -10.98 -9.78 0.28
C ILE A 60 -9.72 -9.78 -0.59
N THR A 61 -8.74 -8.97 -0.19
CA THR A 61 -7.44 -8.81 -0.84
C THR A 61 -6.33 -9.58 -0.12
N ALA A 62 -5.12 -9.58 -0.66
CA ALA A 62 -3.96 -10.22 -0.04
C ALA A 62 -3.59 -9.63 1.34
N SER A 63 -3.92 -8.37 1.64
CA SER A 63 -3.76 -7.80 2.99
C SER A 63 -4.79 -8.31 4.01
N GLY A 64 -5.85 -8.98 3.55
CA GLY A 64 -7.01 -9.32 4.37
C GLY A 64 -8.09 -8.22 4.41
N GLU A 65 -7.80 -7.00 3.95
CA GLU A 65 -8.80 -5.94 3.82
C GLU A 65 -9.71 -6.17 2.58
N ARG A 66 -10.92 -5.60 2.61
CA ARG A 66 -11.80 -5.55 1.43
C ARG A 66 -11.35 -4.48 0.45
N LEU A 67 -11.37 -4.79 -0.85
CA LEU A 67 -11.10 -3.84 -1.92
C LEU A 67 -12.07 -2.66 -1.85
N LYS A 68 -11.53 -1.44 -1.83
CA LYS A 68 -12.30 -0.20 -1.68
C LYS A 68 -11.75 0.88 -2.62
N ASN A 69 -12.37 2.06 -2.59
CA ASN A 69 -11.91 3.19 -3.40
C ASN A 69 -10.53 3.68 -2.92
N GLY A 70 -9.72 4.20 -3.84
CA GLY A 70 -8.40 4.75 -3.49
C GLY A 70 -7.36 3.69 -3.08
N THR A 71 -7.54 2.45 -3.50
CA THR A 71 -6.57 1.37 -3.23
C THR A 71 -6.01 0.75 -4.51
N CYS A 72 -4.91 0.00 -4.38
CA CYS A 72 -4.27 -0.70 -5.49
C CYS A 72 -3.59 -2.01 -5.07
N ALA A 73 -3.27 -2.86 -6.05
CA ALA A 73 -2.29 -3.93 -5.92
C ALA A 73 -0.90 -3.49 -6.40
N HIS A 74 0.13 -3.99 -5.72
CA HIS A 74 1.51 -3.92 -6.17
C HIS A 74 2.27 -5.22 -5.86
N LYS A 75 3.23 -5.59 -6.72
CA LYS A 75 3.94 -6.86 -6.65
C LYS A 75 4.75 -7.02 -5.36
N THR A 76 5.48 -5.97 -4.98
CA THR A 76 6.53 -6.04 -3.96
C THR A 76 6.54 -4.89 -2.96
N LEU A 77 5.63 -3.92 -3.08
CA LEU A 77 5.64 -2.79 -2.14
C LEU A 77 4.90 -3.20 -0.86
N PRO A 78 5.39 -2.76 0.32
CA PRO A 78 4.72 -3.01 1.59
C PRO A 78 3.23 -2.70 1.51
N PHE A 79 2.39 -3.53 2.13
CA PHE A 79 1.01 -3.12 2.35
C PHE A 79 0.99 -1.85 3.19
N GLY A 80 0.04 -0.97 2.89
CA GLY A 80 -0.04 0.37 3.44
C GLY A 80 0.79 1.41 2.69
N SER A 81 1.66 1.05 1.76
CA SER A 81 2.41 2.06 0.98
C SER A 81 1.45 3.00 0.25
N MET A 82 1.71 4.31 0.36
CA MET A 82 0.98 5.36 -0.32
C MET A 82 1.72 5.72 -1.60
N LEU A 83 1.02 5.65 -2.73
CA LEU A 83 1.58 5.92 -4.05
C LEU A 83 0.87 7.11 -4.68
N GLU A 84 1.63 8.07 -5.18
CA GLU A 84 1.15 8.99 -6.21
C GLU A 84 1.32 8.30 -7.58
N VAL A 85 0.23 8.19 -8.32
CA VAL A 85 0.21 7.64 -9.67
C VAL A 85 -0.20 8.74 -10.64
N THR A 86 0.70 9.04 -11.57
CA THR A 86 0.50 10.07 -12.61
C THR A 86 0.34 9.40 -13.97
N ASN A 87 -0.70 9.74 -14.70
CA ASN A 87 -0.90 9.26 -16.07
C ASN A 87 -0.16 10.17 -17.04
N LEU A 88 0.83 9.61 -17.72
CA LEU A 88 1.72 10.36 -18.59
C LEU A 88 1.02 10.92 -19.84
N LYS A 89 -0.14 10.34 -20.22
CA LYS A 89 -0.88 10.80 -21.41
C LYS A 89 -1.62 12.11 -21.16
N ASN A 90 -2.15 12.32 -19.96
CA ASN A 90 -3.05 13.45 -19.66
C ASN A 90 -2.62 14.28 -18.44
N GLY A 91 -1.50 13.93 -17.79
CA GLY A 91 -0.97 14.62 -16.62
C GLY A 91 -1.79 14.44 -15.34
N ARG A 92 -2.91 13.70 -15.36
CA ARG A 92 -3.76 13.53 -14.18
C ARG A 92 -3.05 12.66 -13.14
N LYS A 93 -3.34 12.93 -11.88
CA LYS A 93 -2.73 12.24 -10.74
C LYS A 93 -3.80 11.66 -9.81
N THR A 94 -3.44 10.61 -9.09
CA THR A 94 -4.25 10.07 -8.00
C THR A 94 -3.36 9.45 -6.93
N ILE A 95 -3.80 9.51 -5.68
CA ILE A 95 -3.12 8.87 -4.56
C ILE A 95 -3.86 7.58 -4.22
N VAL A 96 -3.11 6.50 -4.08
CA VAL A 96 -3.65 5.17 -3.76
C VAL A 96 -2.84 4.47 -2.69
N ARG A 97 -3.49 3.60 -1.92
CA ARG A 97 -2.85 2.74 -0.92
C ARG A 97 -2.70 1.31 -1.43
N VAL A 98 -1.51 0.74 -1.25
CA VAL A 98 -1.23 -0.67 -1.56
C VAL A 98 -1.90 -1.56 -0.51
N ILE A 99 -2.86 -2.38 -0.91
CA ILE A 99 -3.53 -3.35 -0.02
C ILE A 99 -3.57 -4.77 -0.61
N ASP A 100 -3.08 -4.94 -1.82
CA ASP A 100 -3.21 -6.20 -2.55
C ASP A 100 -1.94 -6.54 -3.34
N ARG A 101 -1.86 -7.79 -3.81
CA ARG A 101 -0.73 -8.34 -4.56
C ARG A 101 -1.07 -8.56 -6.02
N GLY A 102 -0.06 -8.44 -6.86
CA GLY A 102 -0.19 -8.36 -8.31
C GLY A 102 0.13 -6.94 -8.79
N PRO A 103 -0.17 -6.59 -10.05
CA PRO A 103 -0.73 -7.46 -11.09
C PRO A 103 0.28 -8.54 -11.53
N PHE A 104 -0.21 -9.75 -11.80
CA PHE A 104 0.65 -10.88 -12.23
C PHE A 104 0.85 -10.96 -13.75
N GLY A 105 0.12 -10.14 -14.52
CA GLY A 105 0.34 -10.00 -15.95
C GLY A 105 1.73 -9.44 -16.26
N LYS A 106 2.32 -9.89 -17.38
CA LYS A 106 3.56 -9.31 -17.91
C LYS A 106 3.35 -7.81 -18.18
N ASN A 107 4.38 -7.01 -17.93
CA ASN A 107 4.41 -5.56 -18.17
C ASN A 107 3.30 -4.76 -17.45
N ARG A 108 2.91 -5.18 -16.24
CA ARG A 108 2.01 -4.41 -15.38
C ARG A 108 2.67 -4.21 -14.02
N ASP A 109 2.59 -3.00 -13.49
CA ASP A 109 3.28 -2.61 -12.26
C ASP A 109 2.30 -2.36 -11.13
N VAL A 110 1.14 -1.76 -11.44
CA VAL A 110 0.11 -1.42 -10.45
C VAL A 110 -1.28 -1.75 -11.00
N ASP A 111 -2.15 -2.29 -10.15
CA ASP A 111 -3.56 -2.50 -10.49
C ASP A 111 -4.43 -1.61 -9.60
N LEU A 112 -5.09 -0.63 -10.18
CA LEU A 112 -5.83 0.42 -9.45
C LEU A 112 -7.27 0.00 -9.16
N SER A 113 -7.84 0.52 -8.08
CA SER A 113 -9.30 0.52 -7.90
C SER A 113 -10.00 1.25 -9.05
N PHE A 114 -11.23 0.85 -9.37
CA PHE A 114 -12.01 1.45 -10.46
C PHE A 114 -12.19 2.98 -10.29
N ASP A 115 -12.40 3.45 -9.05
CA ASP A 115 -12.49 4.88 -8.74
C ASP A 115 -11.18 5.63 -9.05
N ALA A 116 -10.04 5.07 -8.64
CA ALA A 116 -8.73 5.66 -8.91
C ALA A 116 -8.46 5.72 -10.43
N ALA A 117 -8.82 4.67 -11.17
CA ALA A 117 -8.69 4.65 -12.63
C ALA A 117 -9.59 5.68 -13.32
N LYS A 118 -10.80 5.92 -12.79
CA LYS A 118 -11.71 6.95 -13.28
C LYS A 118 -11.13 8.34 -13.07
N LYS A 119 -10.59 8.64 -11.87
CA LYS A 119 -9.89 9.90 -11.57
C LYS A 119 -8.70 10.11 -12.50
N LEU A 120 -7.94 9.05 -12.75
CA LEU A 120 -6.78 9.04 -13.64
C LEU A 120 -7.14 9.12 -15.14
N GLY A 121 -8.42 8.97 -15.49
CA GLY A 121 -8.92 9.06 -16.86
C GLY A 121 -8.48 7.90 -17.75
N MET A 122 -8.31 6.70 -17.20
CA MET A 122 -7.80 5.54 -17.93
C MET A 122 -8.81 4.41 -18.15
N THR A 123 -10.07 4.58 -17.72
CA THR A 123 -11.09 3.52 -17.76
C THR A 123 -11.42 3.05 -19.18
N LEU A 124 -11.38 3.95 -20.17
CA LEU A 124 -11.62 3.60 -21.59
C LEU A 124 -10.42 2.88 -22.22
N ALA A 125 -9.21 3.25 -21.86
CA ALA A 125 -7.99 2.67 -22.43
C ALA A 125 -7.66 1.29 -21.83
N GLY A 126 -8.14 0.99 -20.63
CA GLY A 126 -7.83 -0.27 -19.92
C GLY A 126 -6.46 -0.26 -19.26
N VAL A 127 -5.43 0.16 -20.00
CA VAL A 127 -4.03 0.23 -19.57
C VAL A 127 -3.49 1.64 -19.81
N ALA A 128 -2.66 2.15 -18.92
CA ALA A 128 -2.00 3.44 -19.07
C ALA A 128 -0.53 3.37 -18.68
N LYS A 129 0.33 4.07 -19.42
CA LYS A 129 1.69 4.37 -18.97
C LYS A 129 1.63 5.42 -17.86
N VAL A 130 2.23 5.10 -16.73
CA VAL A 130 2.16 5.91 -15.52
C VAL A 130 3.55 6.13 -14.92
N GLN A 131 3.71 7.25 -14.23
CA GLN A 131 4.77 7.44 -13.26
C GLN A 131 4.23 7.11 -11.87
N ILE A 132 4.95 6.27 -11.13
CA ILE A 132 4.58 5.83 -9.78
C ILE A 132 5.63 6.36 -8.82
N ARG A 133 5.19 7.11 -7.80
CA ARG A 133 6.05 7.66 -6.75
C ARG A 133 5.57 7.16 -5.39
N VAL A 134 6.48 6.62 -4.57
CA VAL A 134 6.16 6.25 -3.19
C VAL A 134 6.17 7.52 -2.35
N ILE A 135 5.03 7.91 -1.79
CA ILE A 135 4.86 9.16 -1.04
C ILE A 135 4.63 8.95 0.45
N GLY A 136 4.50 7.71 0.92
CA GLY A 136 4.35 7.43 2.35
C GLY A 136 3.91 6.01 2.69
N LEU A 137 3.41 5.82 3.90
CA LEU A 137 3.03 4.52 4.45
C LEU A 137 1.84 4.66 5.42
N ASN A 138 0.96 3.66 5.45
CA ASN A 138 -0.16 3.51 6.38
C ASN A 138 -1.12 4.71 6.43
N GLY A 139 -1.39 5.34 5.27
CA GLY A 139 -2.26 6.51 5.20
C GLY A 139 -1.56 7.83 5.54
N ILE A 140 -0.31 7.79 5.99
CA ILE A 140 0.52 8.98 6.18
C ILE A 140 1.20 9.28 4.85
N VAL A 141 0.94 10.47 4.32
CA VAL A 141 1.69 11.05 3.20
C VAL A 141 2.87 11.80 3.80
N LEU A 142 4.08 11.29 3.54
CA LEU A 142 5.35 11.80 4.08
C LEU A 142 6.05 12.77 3.13
N VAL A 143 5.60 12.84 1.87
CA VAL A 143 6.12 13.75 0.86
C VAL A 143 4.95 14.53 0.29
N ARG A 144 5.00 15.86 0.35
CA ARG A 144 3.93 16.66 -0.26
C ARG A 144 3.88 16.40 -1.78
N PRO A 145 2.70 16.30 -2.41
CA PRO A 145 2.56 16.00 -3.84
C PRO A 145 3.33 16.94 -4.79
N ASP A 146 3.56 18.17 -4.35
CA ASP A 146 4.31 19.25 -5.01
C ASP A 146 5.81 19.30 -4.65
N GLU A 147 6.22 18.62 -3.58
CA GLU A 147 7.59 18.62 -3.12
C GLU A 147 8.37 17.53 -3.86
N TYR A 148 8.93 17.90 -5.00
CA TYR A 148 10.08 17.18 -5.56
C TYR A 148 11.12 17.11 -4.44
N LEU A 149 11.48 15.89 -4.00
CA LEU A 149 12.74 15.72 -3.28
C LEU A 149 13.80 15.98 -4.34
N LEU A 150 14.21 17.25 -4.46
CA LEU A 150 15.41 17.62 -5.19
C LEU A 150 16.53 16.72 -4.67
N GLU A 151 17.42 16.30 -5.56
CA GLU A 151 18.56 15.45 -5.27
C GLU A 151 19.62 16.13 -4.37
N GLU A 152 19.20 16.89 -3.36
CA GLU A 152 20.06 17.73 -2.54
C GLU A 152 20.46 17.10 -1.20
N ALA A 153 20.03 15.87 -0.89
CA ALA A 153 20.54 15.17 0.29
C ALA A 153 21.95 14.58 0.08
N SER A 154 22.37 14.36 -1.17
CA SER A 154 23.72 13.84 -1.50
C SER A 154 24.76 14.92 -1.77
N THR A 155 24.36 16.19 -1.91
CA THR A 155 25.30 17.30 -2.17
C THR A 155 25.67 18.06 -0.89
N ILE A 156 24.87 17.94 0.18
CA ILE A 156 25.16 18.62 1.46
C ILE A 156 26.36 17.96 2.16
N THR A 157 26.49 16.63 2.15
CA THR A 157 27.71 15.96 2.64
C THR A 157 28.90 16.15 1.70
N ALA A 158 28.70 16.07 0.38
CA ALA A 158 29.78 16.29 -0.59
C ALA A 158 30.37 17.71 -0.56
N ARG A 159 29.59 18.73 -0.14
CA ARG A 159 30.10 20.09 0.12
C ARG A 159 30.70 20.26 1.50
N ALA A 160 30.20 19.57 2.52
CA ALA A 160 30.79 19.59 3.87
C ALA A 160 32.18 18.95 3.87
N ASP A 161 32.36 17.84 3.14
CA ASP A 161 33.63 17.11 3.07
C ASP A 161 34.69 17.86 2.22
N MET A 162 34.28 18.55 1.15
CA MET A 162 35.19 19.40 0.36
C MET A 162 35.53 20.74 1.01
N ALA A 163 34.68 21.26 1.92
CA ALA A 163 34.99 22.45 2.71
C ALA A 163 35.97 22.15 3.84
N ALA A 164 35.95 20.93 4.39
CA ALA A 164 36.88 20.49 5.43
C ALA A 164 38.30 20.21 4.91
N GLN A 165 38.48 19.90 3.62
CA GLN A 165 39.79 19.59 3.00
C GLN A 165 40.54 20.79 2.41
N ARG A 166 40.01 22.02 2.58
CA ARG A 166 40.67 23.27 2.11
C ARG A 166 41.29 24.09 3.23
N VAL A 167 41.37 23.53 4.43
CA VAL A 167 41.96 24.19 5.60
C VAL A 167 43.21 23.41 6.03
N ASP A 168 44.16 23.26 5.11
CA ASP A 168 45.54 22.84 5.35
C ASP A 168 46.49 23.72 4.52
#